data_AF-A0A059ALZ4-F1
#
_entry.id   AF-A0A059ALZ4-F1
#
_cell.length_a   1.000
_cell.length_b   1.000
_cell.length_c   1.000
_cell.angle_alpha   90.00
_cell.angle_beta   90.00
_cell.angle_gamma   90.00
#
_symmetry.space_group_name_H-M   'P 1'
#
loop_
_entity.id
_entity.type
_entity.pdbx_description
1 polymer ?
#
loop_
_entity_poly.entity_id
_entity_poly.type
_entity_poly.pdbx_seq_one_letter_code
_entity_poly.pdbx_strand_id
1 'polypeptide(L)'
;NICSLYCSETYGSTDFDALEKVRDAILRMTYYWYNFMPLARGTAAVGFVAMLGILLAANMEFTGNIPKGVQVDWEAILNFDPNSFVDSVKTWLCPSLKVTTSWKDYPDVSSTFATTGSVVAALSSYEN
;
A
#
# COMPACT_ATOMS: atom_id res chain seq x y z
N ASN A 1 -30.60 6.94 -14.95
CA ASN A 1 -30.15 7.89 -13.92
C ASN A 1 -28.75 8.34 -14.31
N ILE A 2 -28.58 9.62 -14.65
CA ILE A 2 -27.38 10.22 -15.27
C ILE A 2 -26.13 10.17 -14.36
N CYS A 3 -26.32 9.86 -13.08
CA CYS A 3 -25.25 9.76 -12.09
C CYS A 3 -24.37 8.50 -12.24
N SER A 4 -24.89 7.41 -12.84
CA SER A 4 -24.10 6.18 -13.02
C SER A 4 -23.11 6.24 -14.18
N LEU A 5 -23.28 7.19 -15.11
CA LEU A 5 -22.38 7.40 -16.25
C LEU A 5 -21.22 8.34 -15.92
N TYR A 6 -21.38 9.20 -14.91
CA TYR A 6 -20.32 10.08 -14.43
C TYR A 6 -19.42 9.41 -13.40
N CYS A 7 -19.94 8.42 -12.66
CA CYS A 7 -19.15 7.65 -11.69
C CYS A 7 -18.37 6.46 -12.30
N SER A 8 -18.51 6.18 -13.59
CA SER A 8 -17.85 5.02 -14.21
C SER A 8 -16.45 5.28 -14.76
N GLU A 9 -15.97 6.53 -14.82
CA GLU A 9 -14.73 6.89 -15.55
C GLU A 9 -13.69 7.71 -14.76
N THR A 10 -13.65 7.61 -13.43
CA THR A 10 -12.59 8.27 -12.63
C THR A 10 -11.98 7.35 -11.57
N TYR A 11 -11.72 6.08 -11.90
CA TYR A 11 -11.02 5.16 -11.01
C TYR A 11 -9.71 4.69 -11.62
N GLY A 12 -8.68 5.51 -11.41
CA GLY A 12 -7.31 5.23 -11.80
C GLY A 12 -7.07 5.53 -13.27
N SER A 13 -6.14 6.46 -13.53
CA SER A 13 -5.58 6.57 -14.87
C SER A 13 -4.89 5.24 -15.20
N THR A 14 -5.31 4.57 -16.27
CA THR A 14 -4.53 3.46 -16.87
C THR A 14 -3.30 3.95 -17.62
N ASP A 15 -3.02 5.26 -17.54
CA ASP A 15 -1.77 5.85 -17.99
C ASP A 15 -0.61 5.29 -17.17
N PHE A 16 0.21 4.48 -17.83
CA PHE A 16 1.39 3.87 -17.25
C PHE A 16 2.36 4.89 -16.66
N ASP A 17 2.46 6.10 -17.24
CA ASP A 17 3.33 7.16 -16.73
C ASP A 17 2.79 7.74 -15.41
N ALA A 18 1.48 7.95 -15.32
CA ALA A 18 0.83 8.38 -14.08
C ALA A 18 0.97 7.32 -12.97
N LEU A 19 0.81 6.04 -13.31
CA LEU A 19 0.94 4.94 -12.35
C LEU A 19 2.39 4.80 -11.83
N GLU A 20 3.37 5.03 -12.69
CA GLU A 20 4.78 5.04 -12.31
C GLU A 20 5.09 6.16 -11.30
N LYS A 21 4.60 7.37 -11.56
CA LYS A 21 4.73 8.51 -10.64
C LYS A 21 4.05 8.27 -9.30
N VAL A 22 2.89 7.60 -9.30
CA VAL A 22 2.19 7.19 -8.08
C VAL A 22 3.04 6.19 -7.29
N ARG A 23 3.62 5.19 -7.96
CA ARG A 23 4.52 4.22 -7.31
C ARG A 23 5.73 4.90 -6.68
N ASP A 24 6.34 5.85 -7.37
CA ASP A 24 7.46 6.65 -6.86
C ASP A 24 7.08 7.44 -5.61
N ALA A 25 5.91 8.10 -5.64
CA ALA A 25 5.43 8.85 -4.51
C ALA A 25 5.16 7.95 -3.28
N ILE A 26 4.56 6.77 -3.50
CA ILE A 26 4.32 5.79 -2.44
C ILE A 26 5.65 5.33 -1.83
N LEU A 27 6.61 4.92 -2.66
CA LEU A 27 7.91 4.44 -2.18
C LEU A 27 8.70 5.56 -1.47
N ARG A 28 8.63 6.80 -1.95
CA ARG A 28 9.23 7.95 -1.24
C ARG A 28 8.55 8.21 0.11
N MET A 29 7.23 8.09 0.20
CA MET A 29 6.53 8.17 1.49
C MET A 29 6.99 7.06 2.43
N THR A 30 7.11 5.83 1.93
CA THR A 30 7.62 4.67 2.70
C THR A 30 9.06 4.88 3.17
N TYR A 31 9.93 5.45 2.34
CA TYR A 31 11.30 5.81 2.71
C TYR A 31 11.32 6.72 3.94
N TYR A 32 10.53 7.80 3.93
CA TYR A 32 10.46 8.72 5.05
C TYR A 32 9.79 8.11 6.28
N TRP A 33 8.78 7.25 6.10
CA TRP A 33 8.17 6.51 7.20
C TRP A 33 9.21 5.68 7.97
N TYR A 34 10.04 4.93 7.26
CA TYR A 34 11.07 4.11 7.87
C TYR A 34 12.19 4.94 8.51
N ASN A 35 12.60 6.04 7.88
CA ASN A 35 13.65 6.91 8.42
C ASN A 35 13.19 7.73 9.63
N PHE A 36 11.93 8.19 9.65
CA PHE A 36 11.41 8.96 10.79
C PHE A 36 10.98 8.09 11.96
N MET A 37 10.75 6.79 11.75
CA MET A 37 10.31 5.86 12.78
C MET A 37 9.20 6.43 13.69
N PRO A 38 8.05 6.85 13.13
CA PRO A 38 7.04 7.62 13.87
C PRO A 38 6.37 6.84 15.01
N LEU A 39 6.47 5.50 15.01
CA LEU A 39 5.92 4.65 16.06
C LEU A 39 7.03 4.11 16.96
N ALA A 40 6.78 4.11 18.27
CA ALA A 40 7.71 3.54 19.25
C ALA A 40 7.97 2.04 19.02
N ARG A 41 6.99 1.31 18.47
CA ARG A 41 7.10 -0.10 18.08
C ARG A 41 6.26 -0.36 16.83
N GLY A 42 6.74 -1.22 15.94
CA GLY A 42 5.97 -1.68 14.77
C GLY A 42 6.06 -0.81 13.53
N THR A 43 6.91 0.23 13.51
CA THR A 43 7.15 1.08 12.33
C THR A 43 7.38 0.25 11.06
N ALA A 44 8.22 -0.79 11.13
CA ALA A 44 8.54 -1.64 9.98
C ALA A 44 7.28 -2.31 9.38
N ALA A 45 6.51 -3.00 10.23
CA ALA A 45 5.31 -3.72 9.82
C ALA A 45 4.20 -2.77 9.34
N VAL A 46 3.93 -1.71 10.10
CA VAL A 46 2.89 -0.73 9.75
C VAL A 46 3.26 0.01 8.47
N GLY A 47 4.52 0.39 8.29
CA GLY A 47 4.99 1.05 7.08
C GLY A 47 4.84 0.18 5.84
N PHE A 48 5.12 -1.13 5.98
CA PHE A 48 4.96 -2.07 4.88
C PHE A 48 3.49 -2.28 4.52
N VAL A 49 2.63 -2.51 5.52
CA VAL A 49 1.18 -2.68 5.30
C VAL A 49 0.54 -1.42 4.73
N ALA A 50 0.94 -0.24 5.20
CA ALA A 50 0.47 1.04 4.65
C ALA A 50 0.90 1.21 3.18
N MET A 51 2.15 0.88 2.82
CA MET A 51 2.63 0.88 1.44
C MET A 51 1.75 -0.02 0.56
N LEU A 52 1.50 -1.27 0.99
CA LEU A 52 0.63 -2.20 0.27
C LEU A 52 -0.81 -1.70 0.15
N GLY A 53 -1.35 -1.08 1.20
CA GLY A 53 -2.69 -0.53 1.20
C GLY A 53 -2.86 0.63 0.20
N ILE A 54 -1.87 1.53 0.12
CA ILE A 54 -1.91 2.63 -0.84
C ILE A 54 -1.72 2.12 -2.28
N LEU A 55 -0.85 1.11 -2.49
CA LEU A 55 -0.72 0.44 -3.80
C LEU A 55 -2.06 -0.19 -4.23
N LEU A 56 -2.73 -0.91 -3.32
CA LEU A 56 -4.04 -1.52 -3.59
C LEU A 56 -5.10 -0.47 -3.90
N ALA A 57 -5.13 0.65 -3.16
CA ALA A 57 -6.02 1.78 -3.43
C ALA A 57 -5.77 2.41 -4.82
N ALA A 58 -4.54 2.30 -5.33
CA ALA A 58 -4.16 2.70 -6.68
C ALA A 58 -4.34 1.58 -7.72
N ASN A 59 -5.16 0.56 -7.45
CA ASN A 59 -5.42 -0.62 -8.30
C ASN A 59 -4.18 -1.51 -8.55
N MET A 60 -3.13 -1.43 -7.73
CA MET A 60 -1.94 -2.26 -7.81
C MET A 60 -1.89 -3.26 -6.65
N GLU A 61 -2.33 -4.49 -6.89
CA GLU A 61 -2.25 -5.56 -5.89
C GLU A 61 -0.87 -6.20 -5.90
N PHE A 62 -0.23 -6.25 -4.73
CA PHE A 62 1.01 -7.00 -4.55
C PHE A 62 0.68 -8.48 -4.34
N THR A 63 1.17 -9.34 -5.24
CA THR A 63 0.92 -10.79 -5.23
C THR A 63 2.19 -11.62 -5.02
N GLY A 64 3.33 -10.94 -4.85
CA GLY A 64 4.63 -11.58 -4.70
C GLY A 64 5.02 -11.81 -3.24
N ASN A 65 6.31 -12.10 -3.06
CA ASN A 65 6.95 -12.22 -1.76
C ASN A 65 8.13 -11.26 -1.69
N ILE A 66 8.44 -10.78 -0.49
CA ILE A 66 9.69 -10.06 -0.26
C ILE A 66 10.86 -11.02 -0.54
N PRO A 67 11.88 -10.63 -1.33
CA PRO A 67 13.03 -11.48 -1.60
C PRO A 67 13.71 -11.94 -0.30
N LYS A 68 14.28 -13.15 -0.33
CA LYS A 68 15.01 -13.68 0.83
C LYS A 68 16.18 -12.76 1.18
N GLY A 69 16.30 -12.42 2.46
CA GLY A 69 17.37 -11.55 2.97
C GLY A 69 17.11 -10.05 2.80
N VAL A 70 16.01 -9.64 2.17
CA VAL A 70 15.61 -8.24 2.07
C VAL A 70 14.74 -7.86 3.27
N GLN A 71 15.05 -6.73 3.88
CA GLN A 71 14.22 -6.07 4.87
C GLN A 71 14.01 -4.62 4.43
N VAL A 72 12.77 -4.27 4.11
CA VAL A 72 12.44 -3.01 3.39
C VAL A 72 12.77 -1.76 4.21
N ASP A 73 12.64 -1.85 5.53
CA ASP A 73 13.05 -0.81 6.47
C ASP A 73 14.57 -0.60 6.49
N TRP A 74 15.36 -1.68 6.49
CA TRP A 74 16.82 -1.57 6.35
C TRP A 74 17.24 -1.02 5.00
N GLU A 75 16.57 -1.40 3.91
CA GLU A 75 16.80 -0.78 2.60
C GLU A 75 16.61 0.74 2.70
N ALA A 76 15.57 1.22 3.38
CA ALA A 76 15.36 2.66 3.53
C ALA A 76 16.39 3.35 4.44
N ILE A 77 16.80 2.69 5.54
CA ILE A 77 17.75 3.25 6.52
C ILE A 77 19.18 3.30 5.96
N LEU A 78 19.56 2.28 5.16
CA LEU A 78 20.91 2.15 4.61
C LEU A 78 21.10 2.96 3.32
N ASN A 79 20.02 3.34 2.63
CA ASN A 79 20.08 4.21 1.46
C ASN A 79 20.07 5.68 1.87
N PHE A 80 21.12 6.41 1.47
CA PHE A 80 21.29 7.82 1.83
C PHE A 80 20.29 8.76 1.15
N ASP A 81 19.77 8.37 -0.02
CA ASP A 81 18.78 9.16 -0.76
C ASP A 81 17.52 8.34 -1.10
N PRO A 82 16.34 8.98 -1.17
CA PRO A 82 15.08 8.32 -1.49
C PRO A 82 15.05 7.63 -2.86
N ASN A 83 15.81 8.10 -3.85
CA ASN A 83 15.76 7.53 -5.21
C ASN A 83 16.48 6.17 -5.23
N SER A 84 17.64 6.06 -4.59
CA SER A 84 18.35 4.77 -4.45
C SER A 84 17.48 3.71 -3.76
N PHE A 85 16.72 4.11 -2.72
CA PHE A 85 15.73 3.23 -2.09
C PHE A 85 14.61 2.82 -3.05
N VAL A 86 14.01 3.79 -3.75
CA VAL A 86 12.93 3.54 -4.72
C VAL A 86 13.40 2.57 -5.78
N ASP A 87 14.56 2.80 -6.38
CA ASP A 87 15.12 1.96 -7.44
C ASP A 87 15.39 0.54 -6.92
N SER A 88 15.99 0.39 -5.73
CA SER A 88 16.23 -0.92 -5.09
C SER A 88 14.92 -1.69 -4.91
N VAL A 89 13.91 -1.07 -4.28
CA VAL A 89 12.64 -1.73 -3.97
C VAL A 89 11.84 -2.06 -5.24
N LYS A 90 11.87 -1.18 -6.25
CA LYS A 90 11.17 -1.40 -7.52
C LYS A 90 11.59 -2.68 -8.21
N THR A 91 12.87 -3.07 -8.13
CA THR A 91 13.41 -4.25 -8.85
C THR A 91 12.64 -5.54 -8.58
N TRP A 92 12.12 -5.71 -7.36
CA TRP A 92 11.36 -6.89 -6.95
C TRP A 92 9.87 -6.59 -6.71
N LEU A 93 9.54 -5.36 -6.33
CA LEU A 93 8.15 -4.96 -6.09
C LEU A 93 7.36 -4.87 -7.39
N CYS A 94 7.87 -4.16 -8.41
CA CYS A 94 7.11 -3.90 -9.65
C CYS A 94 6.74 -5.16 -10.42
N PRO A 95 7.64 -6.15 -10.60
CA PRO A 95 7.28 -7.41 -11.24
C PRO A 95 6.21 -8.20 -10.48
N SER A 96 6.02 -7.91 -9.19
CA SER A 96 5.07 -8.57 -8.30
C SER A 96 3.72 -7.84 -8.19
N LEU A 97 3.57 -6.69 -8.85
CA LEU A 97 2.33 -5.92 -8.87
C LEU A 97 1.44 -6.36 -10.02
N LYS A 98 0.18 -6.65 -9.69
CA LYS A 98 -0.87 -6.93 -10.66
C LYS A 98 -1.88 -5.80 -10.65
N VAL A 99 -2.17 -5.25 -11.83
CA VAL A 99 -3.27 -4.28 -11.95
C VAL A 99 -4.59 -5.02 -11.80
N THR A 100 -5.36 -4.64 -10.78
CA THR A 100 -6.63 -5.29 -10.45
C THR A 100 -7.63 -4.29 -9.89
N THR A 101 -8.92 -4.60 -10.08
CA THR A 101 -10.03 -3.92 -9.38
C THR A 101 -10.80 -4.90 -8.50
N SER A 102 -10.20 -6.02 -8.11
CA SER A 102 -10.81 -7.04 -7.23
C SER A 102 -11.27 -6.46 -5.89
N TRP A 103 -10.65 -5.38 -5.44
CA TRP A 103 -11.05 -4.71 -4.21
C TRP A 103 -12.47 -4.13 -4.24
N LYS A 104 -13.06 -3.97 -5.43
CA LYS A 104 -14.45 -3.51 -5.60
C LYS A 104 -15.48 -4.50 -5.08
N ASP A 105 -15.11 -5.79 -5.04
CA ASP A 105 -16.00 -6.84 -4.55
C ASP A 105 -15.97 -6.96 -3.02
N TYR A 106 -15.06 -6.25 -2.34
CA TYR A 106 -15.03 -6.20 -0.89
C TYR A 106 -16.18 -5.36 -0.33
N PRO A 107 -16.79 -5.79 0.79
CA PRO A 107 -17.84 -5.02 1.42
C PRO A 107 -17.28 -3.68 1.92
N ASP A 108 -18.12 -2.65 1.87
CA ASP A 108 -17.75 -1.35 2.42
C ASP A 108 -17.44 -1.47 3.91
N VAL A 109 -16.35 -0.83 4.35
CA VAL A 109 -15.87 -0.91 5.73
C VAL A 109 -16.91 -0.37 6.70
N SER A 110 -17.59 0.72 6.33
CA SER A 110 -18.61 1.33 7.20
C SER A 110 -19.86 0.47 7.32
N SER A 111 -20.20 -0.28 6.27
CA SER A 111 -21.29 -1.28 6.31
C SER A 111 -20.98 -2.49 7.19
N THR A 112 -19.70 -2.86 7.29
CA THR A 112 -19.24 -4.03 8.07
C THR A 112 -19.00 -3.68 9.54
N PHE A 113 -18.46 -2.49 9.82
CA PHE A 113 -18.12 -2.02 11.15
C PHE A 113 -18.84 -0.71 11.46
N ALA A 114 -20.09 -0.81 11.91
CA ALA A 114 -20.95 0.34 12.16
C ALA A 114 -20.44 1.26 13.29
N THR A 115 -19.55 0.78 14.17
CA THR A 115 -19.03 1.55 15.30
C THR A 115 -17.52 1.36 15.48
N THR A 116 -16.85 2.36 16.05
CA THR A 116 -15.44 2.23 16.47
C THR A 116 -15.23 1.01 17.37
N GLY A 117 -16.19 0.72 18.26
CA GLY A 117 -16.16 -0.47 19.12
C GLY A 117 -16.12 -1.78 18.33
N SER A 118 -16.88 -1.87 17.23
CA SER A 118 -16.87 -3.06 16.36
C SER A 118 -15.53 -3.27 15.64
N VAL A 119 -14.86 -2.19 15.23
CA VAL A 119 -13.51 -2.26 14.66
C VAL A 119 -12.51 -2.77 15.69
N VAL A 120 -12.52 -2.20 16.91
CA VAL A 120 -11.61 -2.60 17.99
C VAL A 120 -11.84 -4.06 18.39
N ALA A 121 -13.11 -4.49 18.49
CA ALA A 121 -13.46 -5.87 18.81
C ALA A 121 -12.88 -6.84 17.77
N ALA A 122 -13.05 -6.54 16.48
CA ALA A 122 -12.53 -7.38 15.39
C ALA A 122 -10.99 -7.44 15.35
N LEU A 123 -10.31 -6.34 15.69
CA LEU A 123 -8.84 -6.30 15.75
C LEU A 123 -8.28 -6.95 17.03
N SER A 124 -9.12 -7.12 18.06
CA SER A 124 -8.73 -7.69 19.36
C SER A 124 -9.12 -9.15 19.52
N SER A 125 -10.01 -9.68 18.67
CA SER A 125 -10.39 -11.09 18.65
C SER A 125 -9.26 -11.93 18.04
N TYR A 126 -8.30 -12.30 18.89
CA TYR A 126 -7.33 -13.34 18.56
C TYR A 126 -7.91 -14.67 19.04
N GLU A 127 -8.42 -15.50 18.13
CA GLU A 127 -8.71 -16.91 18.41
C GLU A 127 -7.42 -17.71 18.15
N ASN A 128 -6.96 -18.44 19.17
CA ASN A 128 -5.85 -19.39 19.06
C ASN A 128 -6.26 -20.65 18.31
#